data_AF-U5HDE2-F1
#
_entry.id   AF-U5HDE2-F1
#
_cell.length_a   1.000
_cell.length_b   1.000
_cell.length_c   1.000
_cell.angle_alpha   90.00
_cell.angle_beta   90.00
_cell.angle_gamma   90.00
#
_symmetry.space_group_name_H-M   'P 1'
#
loop_
_entity.id
_entity.type
_entity.pdbx_description
1 polymer ?
#
loop_
_entity_poly.entity_id
_entity_poly.type
_entity_poly.pdbx_seq_one_letter_code
_entity_poly.pdbx_strand_id
1 'polypeptide(L)'
;MTVSRKLTFRELTTPPLSPATLAKSLRKGREWDHAYAEGQVRALLEQEAKIKAQLDTKEPLVRHNFATWDAEDGQLRYISIRGTAANSKKQKMKRSQTVVDLSDPSDKPADTKCVVIQAKN
;
A
#
# COMPACT_ATOMS: atom_id res chain seq x y z
N MET A 1 -51.69 6.65 -40.93
CA MET A 1 -52.53 6.78 -39.73
C MET A 1 -51.65 7.07 -38.53
N THR A 2 -51.64 8.31 -38.05
CA THR A 2 -50.87 8.74 -36.88
C THR A 2 -51.76 8.61 -35.64
N VAL A 3 -51.43 7.67 -34.76
CA VAL A 3 -52.13 7.47 -33.48
C VAL A 3 -51.62 8.51 -32.49
N SER A 4 -52.36 9.61 -32.34
CA SER A 4 -52.12 10.62 -31.31
C SER A 4 -52.54 10.05 -29.95
N ARG A 5 -51.55 9.64 -29.14
CA ARG A 5 -51.79 9.25 -27.74
C ARG A 5 -51.96 10.52 -26.92
N LYS A 6 -53.22 10.88 -26.68
CA LYS A 6 -53.62 11.93 -25.74
C LYS A 6 -53.21 11.47 -24.34
N LEU A 7 -52.09 11.96 -23.82
CA LEU A 7 -51.71 11.78 -22.42
C LEU A 7 -52.71 12.58 -21.59
N THR A 8 -53.70 11.91 -21.00
CA THR A 8 -54.50 12.48 -19.93
C THR A 8 -53.56 12.71 -18.76
N PHE A 9 -53.12 13.96 -18.58
CA PHE A 9 -52.45 14.39 -17.36
C PHE A 9 -53.44 14.15 -16.23
N ARG A 10 -53.27 13.04 -15.50
CA ARG A 10 -54.04 12.77 -14.30
C ARG A 10 -53.53 13.76 -13.26
N GLU A 11 -54.18 14.91 -13.23
CA GLU A 11 -53.95 15.98 -12.28
C GLU A 11 -53.85 15.35 -10.88
N LEU A 12 -52.66 15.44 -10.27
CA LEU A 12 -52.37 14.87 -8.96
C LEU A 12 -53.37 15.46 -7.97
N THR A 13 -54.42 14.70 -7.66
CA THR A 13 -55.58 15.10 -6.85
C THR A 13 -55.26 15.16 -5.35
N THR A 14 -53.99 15.38 -5.00
CA THR A 14 -53.58 15.65 -3.62
C THR A 14 -53.64 17.15 -3.40
N PRO A 15 -54.46 17.63 -2.45
CA PRO A 15 -54.48 19.06 -2.12
C PRO A 15 -53.07 19.49 -1.69
N PRO A 16 -52.65 20.72 -2.06
CA PRO A 16 -51.34 21.23 -1.65
C PRO A 16 -51.22 21.15 -0.13
N LEU A 17 -50.04 20.74 0.32
CA LEU A 17 -49.74 20.70 1.75
C LEU A 17 -50.00 22.08 2.36
N SER A 18 -50.66 22.10 3.52
CA SER A 18 -50.82 23.35 4.25
C SER A 18 -49.44 23.92 4.60
N PRO A 19 -49.29 25.25 4.69
CA PRO A 19 -48.01 25.87 5.02
C PRO A 19 -47.37 25.31 6.31
N ALA A 20 -48.21 25.01 7.30
CA ALA A 20 -47.76 24.41 8.56
C ALA A 20 -47.23 22.97 8.39
N THR A 21 -47.86 22.15 7.55
CA THR A 21 -47.40 20.79 7.28
C THR A 21 -46.10 20.80 6.46
N LEU A 22 -45.98 21.72 5.48
CA LEU A 22 -44.75 21.93 4.73
C LEU A 22 -43.59 22.34 5.65
N ALA A 23 -43.82 23.31 6.54
CA ALA A 23 -42.81 23.77 7.49
C ALA A 23 -42.31 22.64 8.41
N LYS A 24 -43.22 21.79 8.90
CA LYS A 24 -42.88 20.60 9.69
C LYS A 24 -42.04 19.59 8.89
N SER A 25 -42.42 19.33 7.64
CA SER A 25 -41.69 18.42 6.75
C SER A 25 -40.27 18.92 6.47
N LEU A 26 -40.11 20.21 6.15
CA LEU A 26 -38.81 20.82 5.91
C LEU A 26 -37.91 20.80 7.14
N ARG A 27 -38.48 21.01 8.34
CA ARG A 27 -37.72 20.88 9.59
C ARG A 27 -37.23 19.44 9.79
N LYS A 28 -38.11 18.46 9.60
CA LYS A 28 -37.76 17.04 9.69
C LYS A 28 -36.69 16.65 8.67
N GLY A 29 -36.77 17.17 7.44
CA GLY A 29 -35.74 16.97 6.42
C GLY A 29 -34.37 17.47 6.89
N ARG A 30 -34.31 18.70 7.42
CA ARG A 30 -33.06 19.24 7.99
C ARG A 30 -32.53 18.43 9.18
N GLU A 31 -33.41 17.92 10.04
CA GLU A 31 -33.01 17.04 11.15
C GLU A 31 -32.36 15.74 10.63
N TRP A 32 -32.91 15.16 9.55
CA TRP A 32 -32.31 14.00 8.89
C TRP A 32 -30.96 14.33 8.24
N ASP A 33 -30.87 15.45 7.52
CA ASP A 33 -29.63 15.87 6.87
C ASP A 33 -28.52 16.07 7.91
N HIS A 34 -28.86 16.67 9.05
CA HIS A 34 -27.94 16.86 10.17
C HIS A 34 -27.49 15.52 10.78
N ALA A 35 -28.44 14.65 11.13
CA ALA A 35 -28.13 13.34 11.70
C ALA A 35 -27.29 12.48 10.75
N TYR A 36 -27.56 12.58 9.45
CA TYR A 36 -26.77 11.90 8.42
C TYR A 36 -25.34 12.45 8.36
N ALA A 37 -25.17 13.77 8.33
CA ALA A 37 -23.84 14.40 8.33
C ALA A 37 -23.03 14.02 9.58
N GLU A 38 -23.64 14.05 10.76
CA GLU A 38 -22.99 13.61 12.01
C GLU A 38 -22.60 12.14 11.96
N GLY A 39 -23.47 11.27 11.42
CA GLY A 39 -23.19 9.86 11.21
C GLY A 39 -21.97 9.63 10.32
N GLN A 40 -21.84 10.38 9.23
CA GLN A 40 -20.70 10.32 8.33
C GLN A 40 -19.40 10.75 9.02
N VAL A 41 -19.43 11.83 9.82
CA VAL A 41 -18.27 12.29 10.59
C VAL A 41 -17.83 11.24 11.62
N ARG A 42 -18.78 10.64 12.34
CA ARG A 42 -18.48 9.56 13.30
C ARG A 42 -17.87 8.34 12.62
N ALA A 43 -18.43 7.92 11.49
CA ALA A 43 -17.89 6.79 10.73
C ALA A 43 -16.45 7.04 10.26
N LEU A 44 -16.15 8.26 9.79
CA LEU A 44 -14.78 8.63 9.42
C LEU A 44 -13.85 8.61 10.64
N LEU A 45 -14.27 9.18 11.76
CA LEU A 45 -13.47 9.21 12.99
C LEU A 45 -13.20 7.79 13.52
N GLU A 46 -14.18 6.89 13.48
CA GLU A 46 -14.02 5.49 13.87
C GLU A 46 -13.04 4.75 12.94
N GLN A 47 -13.11 4.98 11.62
CA GLN A 47 -12.16 4.41 10.67
C GLN A 47 -10.74 4.92 10.93
N GLU A 48 -10.57 6.22 11.16
CA GLU A 48 -9.27 6.82 11.47
C GLU A 48 -8.72 6.25 12.79
N ALA A 49 -9.53 6.17 13.84
CA ALA A 49 -9.14 5.59 15.12
C ALA A 49 -8.73 4.11 14.96
N LYS A 50 -9.46 3.34 14.15
CA LYS A 50 -9.14 1.94 13.86
C LYS A 50 -7.81 1.82 13.11
N ILE A 51 -7.58 2.64 12.08
CA ILE A 51 -6.31 2.66 11.33
C ILE A 51 -5.16 3.02 12.26
N LYS A 52 -5.34 4.03 13.12
CA LYS A 52 -4.33 4.47 14.08
C LYS A 52 -3.99 3.38 15.09
N ALA A 53 -4.99 2.74 15.69
CA ALA A 53 -4.78 1.61 16.60
C ALA A 53 -4.05 0.45 15.90
N GLN A 54 -4.40 0.15 14.64
CA GLN A 54 -3.67 -0.84 13.85
C GLN A 54 -2.22 -0.42 13.58
N LEU A 55 -1.97 0.86 13.34
CA LEU A 55 -0.61 1.38 13.13
C LEU A 55 0.23 1.24 14.41
N ASP A 56 -0.34 1.60 15.57
CA ASP A 56 0.33 1.50 16.87
C ASP A 56 0.67 0.05 17.25
N THR A 57 -0.13 -0.93 16.82
CA THR A 57 0.15 -2.36 17.03
C THR A 57 1.14 -2.97 16.03
N LYS A 58 1.42 -2.31 14.91
CA LYS A 58 2.34 -2.84 13.89
C LYS A 58 3.78 -2.48 14.21
N GLU A 59 4.69 -3.42 14.00
CA GLU A 59 6.13 -3.14 14.10
C GLU A 59 6.55 -2.03 13.13
N PRO A 60 7.50 -1.16 13.52
CA PRO A 60 8.02 -0.13 12.64
C PRO A 60 8.63 -0.76 11.38
N LEU A 61 8.20 -0.28 10.22
CA LEU A 61 8.76 -0.65 8.93
C LEU A 61 10.20 -0.11 8.83
N VAL A 62 11.16 -1.00 8.69
CA VAL A 62 12.57 -0.63 8.46
C VAL A 62 12.77 -0.43 6.97
N ARG A 63 13.47 0.65 6.62
CA ARG A 63 13.86 0.97 5.25
C ARG A 63 15.28 0.46 5.00
N HIS A 64 15.45 -0.34 3.96
CA HIS A 64 16.75 -0.78 3.48
C HIS A 64 16.98 -0.23 2.08
N ASN A 65 18.12 0.44 1.88
CA ASN A 65 18.56 0.92 0.57
C ASN A 65 19.66 0.00 0.07
N PHE A 66 19.56 -0.42 -1.19
CA PHE A 66 20.56 -1.23 -1.88
C PHE A 66 21.04 -0.47 -3.12
N ALA A 67 22.31 -0.66 -3.45
CA ALA A 67 22.87 -0.24 -4.72
C ALA A 67 23.18 -1.50 -5.53
N THR A 68 22.68 -1.55 -6.75
CA THR A 68 22.93 -2.63 -7.70
C THR A 68 23.75 -2.06 -8.85
N TRP A 69 24.86 -2.73 -9.18
CA TRP A 69 25.61 -2.42 -10.38
C TRP A 69 24.95 -3.08 -11.58
N ASP A 70 24.59 -2.30 -12.58
CA ASP A 70 24.12 -2.83 -13.85
C ASP A 70 25.32 -3.15 -14.75
N ALA A 71 25.43 -4.42 -15.14
CA ALA A 71 26.56 -4.90 -15.94
C ALA A 71 26.42 -4.52 -17.43
N GLU A 72 25.21 -4.25 -17.91
CA GLU A 72 24.97 -3.93 -19.32
C GLU A 72 25.32 -2.46 -19.63
N ASP A 73 24.81 -1.54 -18.82
CA ASP A 73 24.94 -0.10 -19.00
C ASP A 73 25.97 0.55 -18.05
N GLY A 74 26.61 -0.24 -17.17
CA GLY A 74 27.70 0.23 -16.31
C GLY A 74 27.27 1.31 -15.31
N GLN A 75 26.01 1.28 -14.86
CA GLN A 75 25.43 2.29 -13.99
C GLN A 75 25.04 1.70 -12.63
N LEU A 76 25.19 2.50 -11.57
CA LEU A 76 24.66 2.18 -10.25
C LEU A 76 23.17 2.52 -10.18
N ARG A 77 22.33 1.52 -9.89
CA ARG A 77 20.90 1.67 -9.64
C ARG A 77 20.62 1.54 -8.16
N TYR A 78 19.87 2.48 -7.60
CA TYR A 78 19.49 2.46 -6.19
C TYR A 78 18.05 1.96 -6.05
N ILE A 79 17.86 0.96 -5.18
CA ILE A 79 16.53 0.45 -4.83
C ILE A 79 16.31 0.58 -3.32
N SER A 80 15.09 0.91 -2.94
CA SER A 80 14.69 1.09 -1.53
C SER A 80 13.53 0.16 -1.23
N ILE A 81 13.72 -0.77 -0.30
CA ILE A 81 12.69 -1.72 0.15
C ILE A 81 12.29 -1.36 1.58
N ARG A 82 10.99 -1.45 1.90
CA ARG A 82 10.46 -1.33 3.27
C ARG A 82 9.90 -2.68 3.70
N GLY A 83 10.19 -3.10 4.92
CA GLY A 83 9.71 -4.37 5.48
C GLY A 83 9.66 -4.34 7.00
N THR A 84 8.96 -5.29 7.61
CA THR A 84 8.96 -5.45 9.07
C THR A 84 10.33 -5.91 9.55
N ALA A 85 10.81 -5.35 10.66
CA ALA A 85 12.10 -5.71 11.26
C ALA A 85 12.13 -7.15 11.80
N ALA A 86 10.95 -7.78 11.95
CA ALA A 86 10.78 -9.15 12.39
C ALA A 86 11.73 -10.13 11.67
N ASN A 87 12.79 -10.47 12.38
CA ASN A 87 13.49 -11.74 12.28
C ASN A 87 14.26 -11.95 10.97
N SER A 88 15.16 -11.03 10.61
CA SER A 88 16.38 -11.48 9.92
C SER A 88 17.22 -12.30 10.90
N LYS A 89 16.76 -13.50 11.28
CA LYS A 89 17.63 -14.53 11.83
C LYS A 89 18.63 -14.75 10.72
N LYS A 90 19.80 -14.08 10.80
CA LYS A 90 20.84 -14.16 9.79
C LYS A 90 21.10 -15.63 9.58
N GLN A 91 20.53 -16.20 8.52
CA GLN A 91 20.73 -17.58 8.19
C GLN A 91 22.22 -17.64 7.91
N LYS A 92 22.99 -18.25 8.84
CA LYS A 92 24.44 -18.37 8.67
C LYS A 92 24.62 -19.26 7.45
N MET A 93 24.79 -18.64 6.30
CA MET A 93 25.01 -19.34 5.05
C MET A 93 26.35 -20.06 5.20
N LYS A 94 26.32 -21.38 5.19
CA LYS A 94 27.54 -22.18 5.22
C LYS A 94 28.22 -21.98 3.86
N ARG A 95 29.45 -21.45 3.86
CA ARG A 95 30.28 -21.33 2.66
C ARG A 95 30.77 -22.73 2.32
N SER A 96 30.09 -23.41 1.40
CA SER A 96 30.62 -24.61 0.76
C SER A 96 31.66 -24.16 -0.27
N GLN A 97 32.93 -24.29 0.07
CA GLN A 97 34.01 -24.13 -0.90
C GLN A 97 34.30 -25.49 -1.50
N THR A 98 33.84 -25.72 -2.73
CA THR A 98 34.27 -26.87 -3.53
C THR A 98 35.62 -26.52 -4.11
N VAL A 99 36.70 -27.06 -3.52
CA VAL A 99 38.04 -27.01 -4.12
C VAL A 99 38.02 -27.97 -5.29
N VAL A 100 37.98 -27.44 -6.51
CA VAL A 100 38.31 -28.22 -7.70
C VAL A 100 39.82 -28.40 -7.67
N ASP A 101 40.27 -29.64 -7.54
CA ASP A 101 41.68 -29.99 -7.67
C ASP A 101 42.08 -29.78 -9.14
N LEU A 102 42.60 -28.60 -9.45
CA LEU A 102 43.16 -28.24 -10.75
C LEU A 102 44.63 -28.69 -10.84
N SER A 103 44.93 -29.91 -10.41
CA SER A 103 46.25 -30.53 -10.59
C SER A 103 46.46 -30.99 -12.04
N ASP A 104 46.23 -30.09 -13.00
CA ASP A 104 46.78 -30.22 -14.35
C ASP A 104 47.92 -29.18 -14.48
N PRO A 105 49.19 -29.58 -14.31
CA PRO A 105 50.34 -28.66 -14.20
C PRO A 105 50.77 -28.05 -15.55
N SER A 106 49.92 -28.08 -16.57
CA SER A 106 50.29 -27.72 -17.95
C SER A 106 50.18 -26.22 -18.27
N ASP A 107 49.44 -25.44 -17.48
CA ASP A 107 49.30 -23.99 -17.74
C ASP A 107 50.22 -23.16 -16.85
N LYS A 108 51.19 -22.50 -17.48
CA LYS A 108 52.08 -21.52 -16.83
C LYS A 108 51.23 -20.40 -16.23
N PRO A 109 51.32 -20.13 -14.91
CA PRO A 109 50.54 -19.06 -14.31
C PRO A 109 51.06 -17.71 -14.80
N ALA A 110 50.22 -16.96 -15.50
CA ALA A 110 50.42 -15.53 -15.71
C ALA A 110 50.48 -14.85 -14.33
N ASP A 111 51.51 -14.00 -14.15
CA ASP A 111 51.82 -13.26 -12.92
C ASP A 111 50.60 -12.50 -12.38
N THR A 112 49.84 -13.16 -11.53
CA THR A 112 48.71 -12.59 -10.81
C THR A 112 49.10 -12.58 -9.35
N LYS A 113 49.42 -11.38 -8.85
CA LYS A 113 49.85 -11.13 -7.48
C LYS A 113 48.73 -11.52 -6.50
N CYS A 114 48.85 -12.68 -5.87
CA CYS A 114 47.95 -13.11 -4.80
C CYS A 114 48.27 -12.33 -3.51
N VAL A 115 47.31 -11.54 -3.02
CA VAL A 115 47.38 -10.90 -1.70
C VAL A 115 47.09 -11.95 -0.63
N VAL A 116 48.11 -12.34 0.12
CA VAL A 116 48.00 -13.21 1.29
C VAL A 116 47.56 -12.37 2.48
N ILE A 117 46.35 -12.60 2.99
CA ILE A 117 45.88 -12.00 4.24
C ILE A 117 46.23 -12.96 5.38
N GLN A 118 47.23 -12.59 6.18
CA GLN A 118 47.53 -13.28 7.44
C GLN A 118 46.57 -12.76 8.53
N ALA A 119 45.74 -13.65 9.07
CA ALA A 119 45.00 -13.38 10.30
C ALA A 119 45.91 -13.71 11.49
N LYS A 120 46.15 -12.72 12.36
CA LYS A 120 46.88 -12.88 13.61
C LYS A 120 45.86 -13.10 14.74
N ASN A 121 46.04 -14.21 15.47
CA ASN A 121 45.28 -14.55 16.67
C ASN A 121 45.48 -13.52 17.78
#